data_AF-A0A662HPX6-F1
#
_entry.id   AF-A0A662HPX6-F1
#
_cell.length_a   1.000
_cell.length_b   1.000
_cell.length_c   1.000
_cell.angle_alpha   90.00
_cell.angle_beta   90.00
_cell.angle_gamma   90.00
#
_symmetry.space_group_name_H-M   'P 1'
#
loop_
_entity.id
_entity.type
_entity.pdbx_description
1 polymer ?
#
loop_
_entity_poly.entity_id
_entity_poly.type
_entity_poly.pdbx_seq_one_letter_code
_entity_poly.pdbx_strand_id
1 'polypeptide(L)'
;MYACSPKWSNDWIDLDRLKRILKGLSKYFSKFYPSGIKGIIGLNYGLHLTGGEPFLRFDLLLRVVEEVKKFEIPSLFVETNCFWCVDDDITRRRMLELKERGLDGILISANPFTVECVPFERVERGYREAVRVFGISNLLVYHPVFYRQLTRMEIKGTIKFEDYLKRIGKESMYTILRYGILLPMGRLVYKLSHLFPSYPARYFFKDTCIDELTRPWHIHIDCYCNYIPGYCAGLSLGDARE
;
A
#
# COMPACT_ATOMS: atom_id res chain seq x y z
N MET A 1 7.34 0.49 1.70
CA MET A 1 7.66 -0.88 2.15
C MET A 1 7.89 -1.72 0.92
N TYR A 2 8.75 -2.74 1.00
CA TYR A 2 9.48 -3.36 -0.11
C TYR A 2 10.60 -2.49 -0.68
N ALA A 3 11.79 -3.06 -0.80
CA ALA A 3 12.92 -2.42 -1.48
C ALA A 3 12.75 -2.48 -3.01
N CYS A 4 11.52 -2.31 -3.51
CA CYS A 4 11.20 -2.35 -4.92
C CYS A 4 11.99 -1.27 -5.68
N SER A 5 12.57 -1.68 -6.79
CA SER A 5 13.33 -0.84 -7.69
C SER A 5 13.14 -1.38 -9.11
N PRO A 6 13.22 -0.52 -10.15
CA PRO A 6 13.32 -1.00 -11.53
C PRO A 6 14.51 -1.94 -11.77
N LYS A 7 15.48 -2.00 -10.83
CA LYS A 7 16.63 -2.91 -10.87
C LYS A 7 16.35 -4.29 -10.25
N TRP A 8 15.21 -4.49 -9.60
CA TRP A 8 14.82 -5.79 -9.06
C TRP A 8 14.37 -6.72 -10.18
N SER A 9 14.41 -8.03 -9.90
CA SER A 9 13.87 -9.04 -10.79
C SER A 9 12.39 -8.79 -11.07
N ASN A 10 11.96 -9.08 -12.31
CA ASN A 10 10.59 -8.88 -12.77
C ASN A 10 9.69 -10.04 -12.36
N ASP A 11 9.73 -10.40 -11.09
CA ASP A 11 8.99 -11.53 -10.53
C ASP A 11 7.59 -11.10 -10.10
N TRP A 12 6.62 -11.97 -10.37
CA TRP A 12 5.21 -11.73 -10.10
C TRP A 12 4.61 -12.94 -9.40
N ILE A 13 3.56 -12.71 -8.62
CA ILE A 13 2.86 -13.80 -7.96
C ILE A 13 2.30 -14.77 -9.00
N ASP A 14 2.59 -16.05 -8.82
CA ASP A 14 1.97 -17.13 -9.59
C ASP A 14 0.54 -17.38 -9.09
N LEU A 15 -0.40 -17.60 -10.01
CA LEU A 15 -1.81 -17.73 -9.65
C LEU A 15 -2.10 -19.01 -8.86
N ASP A 16 -1.38 -20.10 -9.08
CA ASP A 16 -1.60 -21.33 -8.33
C ASP A 16 -1.02 -21.22 -6.92
N ARG A 17 0.11 -20.52 -6.76
CA ARG A 17 0.62 -20.13 -5.43
C ARG A 17 -0.37 -19.23 -4.70
N LEU A 18 -0.92 -18.21 -5.38
CA LEU A 18 -1.93 -17.31 -4.81
C LEU A 18 -3.16 -18.09 -4.32
N LYS A 19 -3.71 -19.01 -5.12
CA LYS A 19 -4.86 -19.85 -4.72
C LYS A 19 -4.57 -20.62 -3.44
N ARG A 20 -3.37 -21.19 -3.32
CA ARG A 20 -2.98 -21.94 -2.12
C ARG A 20 -2.94 -21.05 -0.88
N ILE A 21 -2.38 -19.84 -1.01
CA ILE A 21 -2.38 -18.82 0.05
C ILE A 21 -3.81 -18.44 0.44
N LEU A 22 -4.67 -18.12 -0.54
CA LEU A 22 -6.06 -17.69 -0.32
C LEU A 22 -6.90 -18.79 0.36
N LYS A 23 -6.65 -20.06 0.05
CA LYS A 23 -7.29 -21.20 0.72
C LYS A 23 -6.95 -21.27 2.22
N GLY A 24 -5.72 -20.90 2.60
CA GLY A 24 -5.32 -20.76 4.00
C GLY A 24 -5.98 -19.54 4.64
N LEU A 25 -5.82 -18.37 4.02
CA LEU A 25 -6.31 -17.10 4.53
C LEU A 25 -7.83 -17.07 4.73
N SER A 26 -8.61 -17.52 3.74
CA SER A 26 -10.09 -17.50 3.80
C SER A 26 -10.65 -18.11 5.08
N LYS A 27 -10.04 -19.19 5.60
CA LYS A 27 -10.40 -19.83 6.87
C LYS A 27 -10.18 -18.94 8.10
N TYR A 28 -9.20 -18.04 8.05
CA TYR A 28 -8.95 -17.07 9.11
C TYR A 28 -9.87 -15.86 8.95
N PHE A 29 -10.04 -15.36 7.72
CA PHE A 29 -10.97 -14.27 7.43
C PHE A 29 -12.39 -14.59 7.94
N SER A 30 -12.89 -15.80 7.70
CA SER A 30 -14.23 -16.22 8.15
C SER A 30 -14.39 -16.29 9.68
N LYS A 31 -13.31 -16.34 10.45
CA LYS A 31 -13.34 -16.36 11.92
C LYS A 31 -13.37 -14.97 12.55
N PHE A 32 -12.68 -14.02 11.92
CA PHE A 32 -12.49 -12.68 12.47
C PHE A 32 -13.46 -11.64 11.91
N TYR A 33 -13.88 -11.79 10.67
CA TYR A 33 -14.78 -10.82 10.05
C TYR A 33 -16.25 -11.22 10.20
N PRO A 34 -17.13 -10.26 10.55
CA PRO A 34 -18.55 -10.54 10.66
C PRO A 34 -19.14 -11.04 9.35
N SER A 35 -19.94 -12.09 9.42
CA SER A 35 -20.67 -12.61 8.25
C SER A 35 -21.63 -11.56 7.71
N GLY A 36 -21.63 -11.36 6.39
CA GLY A 36 -22.57 -10.46 5.70
C GLY A 36 -22.10 -9.02 5.53
N ILE A 37 -21.02 -8.60 6.20
CA ILE A 37 -20.38 -7.31 5.92
C ILE A 37 -19.47 -7.47 4.71
N LYS A 38 -19.78 -6.75 3.62
CA LYS A 38 -19.01 -6.78 2.37
C LYS A 38 -18.75 -5.37 1.86
N GLY A 39 -17.63 -5.17 1.18
CA GLY A 39 -17.33 -3.93 0.46
C GLY A 39 -16.89 -2.75 1.33
N ILE A 40 -16.56 -2.97 2.61
CA ILE A 40 -15.94 -1.93 3.46
C ILE A 40 -14.43 -2.08 3.36
N ILE A 41 -13.73 -1.02 2.97
CA ILE A 41 -12.27 -1.03 2.90
C ILE A 41 -11.67 -0.33 4.12
N GLY A 42 -10.52 -0.82 4.57
CA GLY A 42 -9.74 -0.18 5.62
C GLY A 42 -8.31 -0.68 5.58
N LEU A 43 -7.36 0.14 6.03
CA LEU A 43 -5.93 -0.22 5.97
C LEU A 43 -5.63 -1.58 6.66
N ASN A 44 -6.35 -1.87 7.75
CA ASN A 44 -6.22 -3.12 8.52
C ASN A 44 -7.44 -4.05 8.35
N TYR A 45 -8.27 -3.83 7.31
CA TYR A 45 -9.52 -4.55 7.12
C TYR A 45 -9.61 -5.09 5.68
N GLY A 46 -9.69 -6.42 5.55
CA GLY A 46 -9.78 -7.07 4.25
C GLY A 46 -8.44 -7.54 3.70
N LEU A 47 -8.44 -7.89 2.41
CA LEU A 47 -7.25 -8.17 1.63
C LEU A 47 -6.97 -6.96 0.75
N HIS A 48 -5.74 -6.47 0.77
CA HIS A 48 -5.32 -5.44 -0.17
C HIS A 48 -4.21 -5.93 -1.08
N LEU A 49 -4.34 -5.62 -2.37
CA LEU A 49 -3.37 -5.92 -3.40
C LEU A 49 -2.41 -4.75 -3.52
N THR A 50 -1.14 -4.97 -3.24
CA THR A 50 -0.07 -3.97 -3.34
C THR A 50 1.17 -4.62 -3.96
N GLY A 51 2.32 -3.97 -3.82
CA GLY A 51 3.61 -4.38 -4.33
C GLY A 51 4.35 -3.16 -4.86
N GLY A 52 5.34 -3.35 -5.73
CA GLY A 52 5.99 -2.21 -6.39
C GLY A 52 4.95 -1.28 -7.03
N GLU A 53 4.18 -1.82 -7.98
CA GLU A 53 3.02 -1.13 -8.58
C GLU A 53 2.13 -2.14 -9.34
N PRO A 54 0.94 -2.51 -8.81
CA PRO A 54 0.06 -3.52 -9.43
C PRO A 54 -0.35 -3.22 -10.88
N PHE A 55 -0.49 -1.94 -11.25
CA PHE A 55 -0.92 -1.57 -12.60
C PHE A 55 0.16 -1.71 -13.68
N LEU A 56 1.40 -2.11 -13.32
CA LEU A 56 2.42 -2.52 -14.29
C LEU A 56 2.05 -3.84 -15.00
N ARG A 57 1.29 -4.73 -14.35
CA ARG A 57 0.77 -5.98 -14.93
C ARG A 57 -0.74 -6.03 -14.78
N PHE A 58 -1.41 -5.11 -15.46
CA PHE A 58 -2.86 -4.94 -15.37
C PHE A 58 -3.64 -6.25 -15.67
N ASP A 59 -3.24 -7.00 -16.70
CA ASP A 59 -3.88 -8.29 -17.02
C ASP A 59 -3.77 -9.31 -15.88
N LEU A 60 -2.63 -9.34 -15.18
CA LEU A 60 -2.47 -10.18 -14.01
C LEU A 60 -3.32 -9.68 -12.85
N LEU A 61 -3.38 -8.36 -12.63
CA LEU A 61 -4.22 -7.76 -11.60
C LEU A 61 -5.70 -8.12 -11.79
N LEU A 62 -6.22 -8.06 -13.02
CA LEU A 62 -7.59 -8.49 -13.33
C LEU A 62 -7.83 -9.94 -12.93
N ARG A 63 -6.93 -10.85 -13.32
CA ARG A 63 -7.02 -12.28 -12.97
C ARG A 63 -6.90 -12.54 -11.47
N VAL A 64 -6.05 -11.78 -10.77
CA VAL A 64 -5.91 -11.87 -9.31
C VAL A 64 -7.21 -11.44 -8.61
N VAL A 65 -7.84 -10.34 -9.05
CA VAL A 65 -9.12 -9.87 -8.49
C VAL A 65 -10.21 -10.93 -8.66
N GLU A 66 -10.34 -11.49 -9.86
CA GLU A 66 -11.30 -12.57 -10.15
C GLU A 66 -11.05 -13.81 -9.28
N GLU A 67 -9.79 -14.18 -9.07
CA GLU A 67 -9.44 -15.34 -8.25
C GLU A 67 -9.73 -15.11 -6.78
N VAL A 68 -9.34 -13.95 -6.23
CA VAL A 68 -9.63 -13.57 -4.84
C VAL A 68 -11.13 -13.59 -4.55
N LYS A 69 -11.94 -13.11 -5.50
CA LYS A 69 -13.39 -13.03 -5.31
C LYS A 69 -14.05 -14.38 -5.03
N LYS A 70 -13.47 -15.48 -5.53
CA LYS A 70 -13.95 -16.86 -5.33
C LYS A 70 -13.82 -17.35 -3.88
N PHE A 71 -13.00 -16.69 -3.06
CA PHE A 71 -12.72 -17.08 -1.67
C PHE A 71 -13.57 -16.35 -0.63
N GLU A 72 -14.59 -15.58 -1.06
CA GLU A 72 -15.53 -14.86 -0.20
C GLU A 72 -14.89 -13.95 0.86
N ILE A 73 -13.69 -13.42 0.56
CA ILE A 73 -13.01 -12.44 1.41
C ILE A 73 -13.88 -11.16 1.47
N PRO A 74 -14.12 -10.61 2.67
CA PRO A 74 -15.14 -9.57 2.90
C PRO A 74 -14.84 -8.23 2.22
N SER A 75 -13.58 -7.95 1.93
CA SER A 75 -13.13 -6.69 1.38
C SER A 75 -11.87 -6.89 0.56
N LEU A 76 -11.87 -6.35 -0.66
CA LEU A 76 -10.77 -6.38 -1.60
C LEU A 76 -10.52 -5.00 -2.20
N PHE A 77 -9.31 -4.47 -2.01
CA PHE A 77 -8.89 -3.22 -2.64
C PHE A 77 -7.48 -3.29 -3.19
N VAL A 78 -7.13 -2.38 -4.10
CA VAL A 78 -5.77 -2.29 -4.66
C VAL A 78 -5.11 -0.98 -4.25
N GLU A 79 -3.82 -1.02 -3.92
CA GLU A 79 -2.99 0.16 -3.73
C GLU A 79 -2.29 0.54 -5.05
N THR A 80 -2.19 1.83 -5.34
CA THR A 80 -1.55 2.37 -6.55
C THR A 80 -0.86 3.70 -6.27
N ASN A 81 0.25 3.97 -6.98
CA ASN A 81 0.92 5.27 -7.01
C ASN A 81 0.36 6.21 -8.11
N CYS A 82 -0.61 5.74 -8.89
CA CYS A 82 -1.29 6.45 -9.97
C CYS A 82 -0.42 6.80 -11.20
N PHE A 83 0.75 6.19 -11.40
CA PHE A 83 1.58 6.47 -12.58
C PHE A 83 0.83 6.26 -13.90
N TRP A 84 -0.12 5.33 -13.94
CA TRP A 84 -0.88 4.94 -15.13
C TRP A 84 -2.09 5.84 -15.40
N CYS A 85 -2.44 6.75 -14.48
CA CYS A 85 -3.56 7.69 -14.61
C CYS A 85 -3.17 8.84 -15.54
N VAL A 86 -2.90 8.55 -16.81
CA VAL A 86 -2.38 9.53 -17.79
C VAL A 86 -3.46 10.42 -18.38
N ASP A 87 -4.68 9.89 -18.52
CA ASP A 87 -5.88 10.60 -18.95
C ASP A 87 -7.13 10.01 -18.28
N ASP A 88 -8.24 10.74 -18.37
CA ASP A 88 -9.47 10.43 -17.64
C ASP A 88 -10.11 9.12 -18.11
N ASP A 89 -10.04 8.81 -19.40
CA ASP A 89 -10.67 7.64 -19.99
C ASP A 89 -9.92 6.36 -19.63
N ILE A 90 -8.59 6.35 -19.75
CA ILE A 90 -7.76 5.22 -19.30
C ILE A 90 -7.94 4.99 -17.81
N THR A 91 -7.94 6.08 -17.02
CA THR A 91 -8.09 6.01 -15.57
C THR A 91 -9.41 5.35 -15.19
N ARG A 92 -10.52 5.90 -15.70
CA ARG A 92 -11.86 5.42 -15.40
C ARG A 92 -12.10 4.01 -15.89
N ARG A 93 -11.71 3.70 -17.14
CA ARG A 93 -11.95 2.38 -17.75
C ARG A 93 -11.31 1.25 -16.96
N ARG A 94 -10.04 1.41 -16.57
CA ARG A 94 -9.34 0.37 -15.79
C ARG A 94 -9.93 0.21 -14.39
N MET A 95 -10.36 1.29 -13.73
CA MET A 95 -11.03 1.22 -12.43
C MET A 95 -12.39 0.52 -12.54
N LEU A 96 -13.19 0.85 -13.56
CA LEU A 96 -14.46 0.18 -13.84
C LEU A 96 -14.25 -1.31 -14.08
N GLU A 97 -13.26 -1.65 -14.89
CA GLU A 97 -12.95 -3.04 -15.24
C GLU A 97 -12.57 -3.89 -14.00
N LEU A 98 -11.84 -3.30 -13.05
CA LEU A 98 -11.54 -3.92 -11.76
C LEU A 98 -12.78 -4.03 -10.87
N LYS A 99 -13.62 -2.98 -10.83
CA LYS A 99 -14.85 -2.97 -10.05
C LYS A 99 -15.82 -4.05 -10.52
N GLU A 100 -16.00 -4.20 -11.82
CA GLU A 100 -16.85 -5.22 -12.45
C GLU A 100 -16.41 -6.65 -12.11
N ARG A 101 -15.11 -6.87 -11.90
CA ARG A 101 -14.54 -8.16 -11.47
C ARG A 101 -14.58 -8.40 -9.96
N GLY A 102 -15.09 -7.43 -9.20
CA GLY A 102 -15.35 -7.58 -7.77
C GLY A 102 -14.34 -6.88 -6.86
N LEU A 103 -13.54 -5.94 -7.37
CA LEU A 103 -12.77 -5.02 -6.55
C LEU A 103 -13.72 -4.04 -5.83
N ASP A 104 -13.59 -3.94 -4.50
CA ASP A 104 -14.48 -3.12 -3.69
C ASP A 104 -14.00 -1.65 -3.61
N GLY A 105 -12.70 -1.40 -3.70
CA GLY A 105 -12.16 -0.04 -3.59
C GLY A 105 -10.69 0.09 -3.95
N ILE A 106 -10.14 1.28 -3.70
CA ILE A 106 -8.77 1.62 -4.05
C ILE A 106 -8.09 2.44 -2.96
N LEU A 107 -6.78 2.25 -2.80
CA LEU A 107 -5.92 3.06 -1.96
C LEU A 107 -4.90 3.81 -2.84
N ILE A 108 -4.87 5.13 -2.71
CA ILE A 108 -3.93 5.98 -3.44
C ILE A 108 -2.75 6.32 -2.54
N SER A 109 -1.56 5.92 -2.98
CA SER A 109 -0.30 6.27 -2.35
C SER A 109 0.16 7.64 -2.84
N ALA A 110 -0.14 8.67 -2.05
CA ALA A 110 0.21 10.05 -2.34
C ALA A 110 1.20 10.57 -1.29
N ASN A 111 2.50 10.43 -1.56
CA ASN A 111 3.54 10.88 -0.64
C ASN A 111 4.70 11.57 -1.39
N PRO A 112 5.57 12.30 -0.68
CA PRO A 112 6.67 13.02 -1.29
C PRO A 112 7.63 12.14 -2.10
N PHE A 113 7.79 10.86 -1.73
CA PHE A 113 8.68 9.94 -2.44
C PHE A 113 8.07 9.46 -3.76
N THR A 114 6.76 9.24 -3.82
CA THR A 114 6.07 8.84 -5.07
C THR A 114 6.02 10.01 -6.05
N VAL A 115 5.80 11.24 -5.56
CA VAL A 115 5.70 12.44 -6.42
C VAL A 115 7.06 12.87 -6.99
N GLU A 116 8.19 12.34 -6.51
CA GLU A 116 9.47 12.52 -7.21
C GLU A 116 9.46 11.90 -8.61
N CYS A 117 8.67 10.84 -8.81
CA CYS A 117 8.66 10.04 -10.04
C CYS A 117 7.32 10.10 -10.78
N VAL A 118 6.21 10.37 -10.08
CA VAL A 118 4.87 10.43 -10.65
C VAL A 118 4.34 11.86 -10.57
N PRO A 119 4.02 12.50 -11.72
CA PRO A 119 3.41 13.82 -11.73
C PRO A 119 2.16 13.88 -10.84
N PHE A 120 2.07 14.90 -9.98
CA PHE A 120 1.01 15.00 -8.98
C PHE A 120 -0.39 15.06 -9.61
N GLU A 121 -0.51 15.62 -10.81
CA GLU A 121 -1.78 15.66 -11.57
C GLU A 121 -2.33 14.26 -11.87
N ARG A 122 -1.48 13.24 -11.95
CA ARG A 122 -1.93 11.84 -12.11
C ARG A 122 -2.54 11.31 -10.83
N VAL A 123 -2.01 11.72 -9.67
CA VAL A 123 -2.56 11.38 -8.36
C VAL A 123 -3.92 12.07 -8.18
N GLU A 124 -4.03 13.36 -8.52
CA GLU A 124 -5.29 14.10 -8.48
C GLU A 124 -6.35 13.49 -9.41
N ARG A 125 -5.94 13.11 -10.63
CA ARG A 125 -6.80 12.40 -11.58
C ARG A 125 -7.27 11.06 -11.02
N GLY A 126 -6.34 10.26 -10.50
CA GLY A 126 -6.64 8.98 -9.85
C GLY A 126 -7.65 9.15 -8.71
N TYR A 127 -7.48 10.15 -7.86
CA TYR A 127 -8.40 10.47 -6.78
C TYR A 127 -9.80 10.79 -7.32
N ARG A 128 -9.90 11.71 -8.28
CA ARG A 128 -11.20 12.14 -8.84
C ARG A 128 -11.94 10.98 -9.50
N GLU A 129 -11.27 10.18 -10.33
CA GLU A 129 -11.92 9.04 -10.99
C GLU A 129 -12.24 7.91 -9.99
N ALA A 130 -11.41 7.70 -8.97
CA ALA A 130 -11.71 6.73 -7.91
C ALA A 130 -12.99 7.11 -7.16
N VAL A 131 -13.19 8.39 -6.83
CA VAL A 131 -14.46 8.88 -6.23
C VAL A 131 -15.64 8.61 -7.16
N ARG A 132 -15.49 8.83 -8.47
CA ARG A 132 -16.55 8.57 -9.45
C ARG A 132 -16.89 7.08 -9.57
N VAL A 133 -15.89 6.20 -9.52
CA VAL A 133 -16.07 4.76 -9.73
C VAL A 133 -16.45 4.01 -8.45
N PHE A 134 -15.70 4.20 -7.36
CA PHE A 134 -15.88 3.46 -6.11
C PHE A 134 -16.71 4.23 -5.08
N GLY A 135 -16.80 5.56 -5.20
CA GLY A 135 -17.37 6.41 -4.15
C GLY A 135 -16.35 6.76 -3.08
N ILE A 136 -16.61 7.85 -2.35
CA ILE A 136 -15.67 8.37 -1.34
C ILE A 136 -15.43 7.37 -0.19
N SER A 137 -16.43 6.57 0.16
CA SER A 137 -16.35 5.55 1.21
C SER A 137 -15.40 4.40 0.87
N ASN A 138 -15.11 4.20 -0.42
CA ASN A 138 -14.29 3.11 -0.95
C ASN A 138 -13.01 3.64 -1.62
N LEU A 139 -12.57 4.82 -1.19
CA LEU A 139 -11.30 5.42 -1.52
C LEU A 139 -10.51 5.69 -0.24
N LEU A 140 -9.29 5.14 -0.18
CA LEU A 140 -8.31 5.48 0.84
C LEU A 140 -7.20 6.32 0.22
N VAL A 141 -6.65 7.25 1.00
CA VAL A 141 -5.39 7.95 0.67
C VAL A 141 -4.40 7.60 1.75
N TYR A 142 -3.28 6.97 1.37
CA TYR A 142 -2.27 6.57 2.35
C TYR A 142 -1.54 7.81 2.87
N HIS A 143 -1.61 8.01 4.19
CA HIS A 143 -1.22 9.24 4.88
C HIS A 143 -1.83 10.53 4.26
N PRO A 144 -3.13 10.82 4.53
CA PRO A 144 -3.83 11.96 3.94
C PRO A 144 -3.18 13.33 4.15
N VAL A 145 -2.29 13.46 5.15
CA VAL A 145 -1.51 14.68 5.41
C VAL A 145 -0.66 15.08 4.21
N PHE A 146 -0.01 14.11 3.55
CA PHE A 146 0.86 14.37 2.40
C PHE A 146 0.05 14.86 1.20
N TYR A 147 -1.05 14.17 0.87
CA TYR A 147 -1.93 14.60 -0.22
C TYR A 147 -2.46 16.03 0.01
N ARG A 148 -2.90 16.35 1.22
CA ARG A 148 -3.35 17.71 1.56
C ARG A 148 -2.23 18.74 1.42
N GLN A 149 -1.00 18.42 1.84
CA GLN A 149 0.15 19.31 1.72
C GLN A 149 0.51 19.56 0.25
N LEU A 150 0.60 18.50 -0.56
CA LEU A 150 0.89 18.58 -1.98
C LEU A 150 -0.17 19.39 -2.74
N THR A 151 -1.46 19.17 -2.42
CA THR A 151 -2.58 19.94 -2.99
C THR A 151 -2.49 21.42 -2.62
N ARG A 152 -2.24 21.74 -1.33
CA ARG A 152 -2.11 23.14 -0.86
C ARG A 152 -0.92 23.87 -1.45
N MET A 153 0.15 23.15 -1.80
CA MET A 153 1.31 23.72 -2.50
C MET A 153 1.10 23.89 -4.00
N GLU A 154 -0.06 23.46 -4.52
CA GLU A 154 -0.40 23.50 -5.94
C GLU A 154 0.69 22.85 -6.81
N ILE A 155 1.25 21.72 -6.35
CA ILE A 155 2.34 21.03 -7.05
C ILE A 155 1.90 20.71 -8.48
N LYS A 156 2.72 21.12 -9.44
CA LYS A 156 2.62 20.72 -10.85
C LYS A 156 3.79 19.82 -11.20
N GLY A 157 3.53 18.72 -11.88
CA GLY A 157 4.52 17.71 -12.19
C GLY A 157 5.07 17.03 -10.94
N THR A 158 6.38 16.84 -10.91
CA THR A 158 7.11 16.15 -9.85
C THR A 158 7.78 17.14 -8.91
N ILE A 159 7.95 16.77 -7.64
CA ILE A 159 8.75 17.53 -6.66
C ILE A 159 9.75 16.61 -5.99
N LYS A 160 11.00 17.05 -5.83
CA LYS A 160 12.01 16.32 -5.05
C LYS A 160 11.70 16.39 -3.56
N PHE A 161 12.03 15.33 -2.82
CA PHE A 161 11.79 15.27 -1.38
C PHE A 161 12.42 16.45 -0.62
N GLU A 162 13.64 16.85 -0.97
CA GLU A 162 14.32 17.97 -0.33
C GLU A 162 13.59 19.30 -0.56
N ASP A 163 13.03 19.51 -1.75
CA ASP A 163 12.28 20.71 -2.07
C ASP A 163 10.89 20.70 -1.42
N TYR A 164 10.28 19.52 -1.30
CA TYR A 164 9.08 19.34 -0.49
C TYR A 164 9.34 19.72 0.98
N LEU A 165 10.45 19.26 1.58
CA LEU A 165 10.81 19.58 2.97
C LEU A 165 11.01 21.08 3.20
N LYS A 166 11.60 21.80 2.23
CA LYS A 166 11.76 23.27 2.30
C LYS A 166 10.41 24.00 2.33
N ARG A 167 9.36 23.43 1.71
CA ARG A 167 8.05 24.08 1.54
C ARG A 167 7.06 23.85 2.70
N ILE A 168 7.13 22.71 3.39
CA ILE A 168 6.14 22.37 4.43
C ILE A 168 6.23 23.21 5.71
N GLY A 169 7.39 23.83 5.98
CA GLY A 169 7.65 24.55 7.22
C GLY A 169 7.86 23.64 8.45
N LYS A 170 8.25 24.23 9.59
CA LYS A 170 8.67 23.50 10.79
C LYS A 170 7.55 22.70 11.47
N GLU A 171 6.33 23.24 11.57
CA GLU A 171 5.21 22.56 12.24
C GLU A 171 4.75 21.30 11.49
N SER A 172 4.70 21.38 10.17
CA SER A 172 4.44 20.24 9.30
C SER A 172 5.54 19.19 9.41
N MET A 173 6.79 19.60 9.63
CA MET A 173 7.92 18.68 9.79
C MET A 173 7.72 17.75 10.99
N TYR A 174 7.31 18.29 12.14
CA TYR A 174 6.99 17.45 13.31
C TYR A 174 5.87 16.45 13.04
N THR A 175 4.88 16.83 12.23
CA THR A 175 3.78 15.93 11.88
C THR A 175 4.26 14.79 10.99
N ILE A 176 5.03 15.09 9.94
CA ILE A 176 5.47 14.05 9.00
C ILE A 176 6.51 13.10 9.60
N LEU A 177 7.31 13.56 10.56
CA LEU A 177 8.35 12.75 11.22
C LEU A 177 7.80 11.81 12.30
N ARG A 178 6.48 11.84 12.56
CA ARG A 178 5.87 10.84 13.44
C ARG A 178 6.08 9.45 12.84
N TYR A 179 6.47 8.49 13.69
CA TYR A 179 6.76 7.11 13.29
C TYR A 179 5.62 6.44 12.54
N GLY A 180 4.35 6.82 12.80
CA GLY A 180 3.19 6.30 12.07
C GLY A 180 2.91 6.95 10.70
N ILE A 181 3.70 7.93 10.27
CA ILE A 181 3.60 8.61 8.97
C ILE A 181 4.85 8.35 8.14
N LEU A 182 6.03 8.59 8.73
CA LEU A 182 7.30 8.29 8.12
C LEU A 182 7.97 7.14 8.86
N LEU A 183 7.67 5.93 8.41
CA LEU A 183 8.15 4.70 9.02
C LEU A 183 9.68 4.57 8.79
N PRO A 184 10.52 4.48 9.85
CA PRO A 184 11.96 4.35 9.73
C PRO A 184 12.35 2.92 9.36
N MET A 185 12.16 2.56 8.09
CA MET A 185 12.42 1.22 7.56
C MET A 185 12.92 1.25 6.11
N GLY A 186 13.47 0.12 5.65
CA GLY A 186 13.96 -0.02 4.27
C GLY A 186 15.05 0.99 3.93
N ARG A 187 14.96 1.66 2.77
CA ARG A 187 15.96 2.66 2.35
C ARG A 187 15.98 3.92 3.21
N LEU A 188 14.90 4.20 3.95
CA LEU A 188 14.78 5.41 4.74
C LEU A 188 15.84 5.47 5.85
N VAL A 189 16.08 4.35 6.54
CA VAL A 189 17.07 4.27 7.63
C VAL A 189 18.51 4.43 7.16
N TYR A 190 18.79 4.25 5.87
CA TYR A 190 20.14 4.44 5.32
C TYR A 190 20.34 5.84 4.73
N LYS A 191 19.28 6.47 4.22
CA LYS A 191 19.36 7.77 3.53
C LYS A 191 18.94 8.96 4.37
N LEU A 192 17.95 8.76 5.25
CA LEU A 192 17.29 9.82 6.00
C LEU A 192 17.36 9.57 7.53
N SER A 193 18.31 8.76 7.99
CA SER A 193 18.53 8.52 9.43
C SER A 193 18.79 9.79 10.21
N HIS A 194 19.40 10.81 9.58
CA HIS A 194 19.63 12.12 10.19
C HIS A 194 18.35 12.87 10.58
N LEU A 195 17.17 12.42 10.12
CA LEU A 195 15.87 12.96 10.53
C LEU A 195 15.37 12.36 11.86
N PHE A 196 16.03 11.32 12.38
CA PHE A 196 15.60 10.57 13.55
C PHE A 196 16.71 10.51 14.61
N PRO A 197 16.36 10.43 15.91
CA PRO A 197 17.33 10.14 16.95
C PRO A 197 17.92 8.73 16.75
N SER A 198 19.22 8.60 17.04
CA SER A 198 19.94 7.33 16.97
C SER A 198 20.19 6.78 18.37
N TYR A 199 20.07 5.47 18.54
CA TYR A 199 20.30 4.76 19.80
C TYR A 199 21.26 3.59 19.58
N PRO A 200 22.17 3.31 20.54
CA PRO A 200 23.03 2.13 20.46
C PRO A 200 22.21 0.85 20.66
N ALA A 201 22.58 -0.25 20.02
CA ALA A 201 21.83 -1.52 20.09
C ALA A 201 21.51 -1.98 21.53
N ARG A 202 22.45 -1.78 22.47
CA ARG A 202 22.29 -2.09 23.90
C ARG A 202 21.08 -1.42 24.57
N TYR A 203 20.60 -0.30 24.01
CA TYR A 203 19.41 0.40 24.50
C TYR A 203 18.19 -0.52 24.43
N PHE A 204 18.11 -1.38 23.42
CA PHE A 204 16.97 -2.25 23.12
C PHE A 204 17.12 -3.68 23.66
N PHE A 205 18.18 -4.00 24.42
CA PHE A 205 18.43 -5.40 24.86
C PHE A 205 17.39 -5.94 25.84
N LYS A 206 16.60 -5.05 26.45
CA LYS A 206 15.49 -5.41 27.35
C LYS A 206 14.13 -5.36 26.65
N ASP A 207 14.11 -4.92 25.39
CA ASP A 207 12.89 -4.86 24.60
C ASP A 207 12.66 -6.17 23.85
N THR A 208 11.40 -6.45 23.56
CA THR A 208 11.00 -7.60 22.76
C THR A 208 10.15 -7.15 21.58
N CYS A 209 10.31 -7.83 20.46
CA CYS A 209 9.51 -7.62 19.25
C CYS A 209 8.33 -8.61 19.15
N ILE A 210 8.06 -9.39 20.20
CA ILE A 210 7.05 -10.45 20.16
C ILE A 210 5.67 -9.93 19.73
N ASP A 211 5.23 -8.78 20.25
CA ASP A 211 3.92 -8.22 19.91
C ASP A 211 3.83 -7.84 18.42
N GLU A 212 4.88 -7.26 17.85
CA GLU A 212 4.92 -6.92 16.42
C GLU A 212 5.05 -8.17 15.53
N LEU A 213 5.79 -9.18 15.98
CA LEU A 213 5.97 -10.44 15.23
C LEU A 213 4.73 -11.34 15.28
N THR A 214 3.96 -11.30 16.38
CA THR A 214 2.82 -12.20 16.62
C THR A 214 1.47 -11.53 16.44
N ARG A 215 1.42 -10.24 16.07
CA ARG A 215 0.16 -9.53 15.87
C ARG A 215 -0.73 -10.27 14.87
N PRO A 216 -2.03 -10.48 15.18
CA PRO A 216 -2.92 -11.26 14.32
C PRO A 216 -3.49 -10.46 13.14
N TRP A 217 -3.00 -9.25 12.90
CA TRP A 217 -3.54 -8.31 11.92
C TRP A 217 -2.43 -7.61 11.14
N HIS A 218 -2.76 -7.17 9.92
CA HIS A 218 -1.86 -6.44 9.02
C HIS A 218 -0.53 -7.19 8.83
N ILE A 219 -0.62 -8.26 8.04
CA ILE A 219 0.52 -9.03 7.55
C ILE A 219 0.64 -8.83 6.05
N HIS A 220 1.81 -9.16 5.51
CA HIS A 220 2.13 -9.04 4.11
C HIS A 220 2.59 -10.40 3.57
N ILE A 221 2.29 -10.65 2.29
CA ILE A 221 2.76 -11.83 1.58
C ILE A 221 3.29 -11.36 0.22
N ASP A 222 4.53 -11.69 -0.08
CA ASP A 222 5.17 -11.31 -1.34
C ASP A 222 5.00 -12.37 -2.44
N CYS A 223 5.54 -12.10 -3.64
CA CYS A 223 5.47 -13.02 -4.77
C CYS A 223 6.24 -14.34 -4.58
N TYR A 224 7.10 -14.41 -3.57
CA TYR A 224 7.84 -15.62 -3.18
C TYR A 224 7.12 -16.42 -2.08
N CYS A 225 5.92 -15.99 -1.68
CA CYS A 225 5.10 -16.59 -0.63
C CYS A 225 5.66 -16.40 0.79
N ASN A 226 6.55 -15.43 1.01
CA ASN A 226 7.04 -15.13 2.35
C ASN A 226 5.91 -14.55 3.20
N TYR A 227 5.59 -15.17 4.34
CA TYR A 227 4.70 -14.59 5.34
C TYR A 227 5.47 -13.56 6.16
N ILE A 228 5.08 -12.31 6.08
CA ILE A 228 5.79 -11.18 6.69
C ILE A 228 4.85 -10.51 7.70
N PRO A 229 5.15 -10.59 9.01
CA PRO A 229 4.35 -9.89 10.01
C PRO A 229 4.60 -8.38 9.90
N GLY A 230 3.69 -7.59 10.44
CA GLY A 230 4.04 -6.20 10.61
C GLY A 230 3.93 -5.35 9.35
N TYR A 231 4.53 -4.16 9.48
CA TYR A 231 4.80 -3.25 8.38
C TYR A 231 6.09 -3.65 7.65
N CYS A 232 6.13 -4.86 7.07
CA CYS A 232 7.25 -5.35 6.27
C CYS A 232 8.63 -5.20 6.94
N ALA A 233 8.82 -5.78 8.13
CA ALA A 233 10.04 -5.65 8.94
C ALA A 233 11.32 -6.26 8.31
N GLY A 234 11.23 -6.83 7.09
CA GLY A 234 12.34 -7.52 6.43
C GLY A 234 12.60 -8.93 6.97
N LEU A 235 11.67 -9.48 7.75
CA LEU A 235 11.71 -10.82 8.29
C LEU A 235 10.51 -11.61 7.78
N SER A 236 10.74 -12.85 7.35
CA SER A 236 9.68 -13.81 7.08
C SER A 236 9.56 -14.80 8.25
N LEU A 237 8.34 -15.10 8.65
CA LEU A 237 8.05 -16.14 9.67
C LEU A 237 7.74 -17.50 9.06
N GLY A 238 7.79 -17.64 7.73
CA GLY A 238 7.54 -18.89 7.04
C GLY A 238 6.91 -18.70 5.66
N ASP A 239 6.46 -19.80 5.07
CA ASP A 239 5.80 -19.83 3.78
C ASP A 239 4.29 -19.75 3.95
N ALA A 240 3.64 -18.76 3.34
CA ALA A 240 2.21 -18.53 3.46
C ALA A 240 1.32 -19.60 2.79
N ARG A 241 1.92 -20.60 2.14
CA ARG A 241 1.24 -21.76 1.54
C ARG A 241 1.06 -22.92 2.52
N GLU A 242 1.67 -22.85 3.70
CA GLU A 242 1.64 -23.82 4.80
C GLU A 242 0.85 -23.27 5.99
#